data_AF-A0A6C1E3Q2-F1
#
_entry.id   AF-A0A6C1E3Q2-F1
#
_cell.length_a   1.000
_cell.length_b   1.000
_cell.length_c   1.000
_cell.angle_alpha   90.00
_cell.angle_beta   90.00
_cell.angle_gamma   90.00
#
_symmetry.space_group_name_H-M   'P 1'
#
loop_
_entity.id
_entity.type
_entity.pdbx_description
1 polymer ?
#
loop_
_entity_poly.entity_id
_entity_poly.type
_entity_poly.pdbx_seq_one_letter_code
_entity_poly.pdbx_strand_id
1 'polypeptide(L)'
;MTPGSSRRLSKSKTVGVVGATVAILATSYYLYQKLTSVNDTNDALPRESDSSAKDKTTRKSKCIIMSKSVQGLSIDWSEYVADEVVLLVPTSHTNESFNRVIKDAFYNSGNEHKVIYCDSMDGLWSCVRRLRKFQCILNSKDFAGDGGATIVPEDVQRFVRFVIDSDEEDVLVDTICS
;
A
#
# COMPACT_ATOMS: atom_id res chain seq x y z
N MET A 1 67.29 -58.24 -20.84
CA MET A 1 67.24 -56.82 -20.45
C MET A 1 65.78 -56.40 -20.31
N THR A 2 65.30 -56.18 -19.10
CA THR A 2 64.14 -55.33 -18.74
C THR A 2 64.60 -53.86 -18.71
N PRO A 3 63.74 -52.80 -18.71
CA PRO A 3 62.38 -52.68 -18.13
C PRO A 3 61.39 -51.96 -19.11
N GLY A 4 60.16 -51.54 -18.79
CA GLY A 4 59.43 -51.42 -17.54
C GLY A 4 58.05 -50.78 -17.77
N SER A 5 57.14 -51.15 -16.87
CA SER A 5 55.83 -50.55 -16.57
C SER A 5 55.83 -49.01 -16.56
N SER A 6 54.76 -48.38 -17.06
CA SER A 6 53.98 -47.45 -16.22
C SER A 6 52.62 -47.10 -16.82
N ARG A 7 51.58 -47.29 -15.99
CA ARG A 7 50.24 -46.71 -16.13
C ARG A 7 50.33 -45.18 -16.06
N ARG A 8 49.56 -44.45 -16.87
CA ARG A 8 49.11 -43.10 -16.50
C ARG A 8 47.62 -42.93 -16.79
N LEU A 9 46.85 -42.85 -15.71
CA LEU A 9 45.47 -42.37 -15.66
C LEU A 9 45.40 -40.94 -16.21
N SER A 10 44.52 -40.70 -17.17
CA SER A 10 44.19 -39.35 -17.66
C SER A 10 43.19 -38.65 -16.74
N LYS A 11 43.70 -37.98 -15.70
CA LYS A 11 42.94 -37.02 -14.87
C LYS A 11 42.93 -35.63 -15.52
N SER A 12 42.24 -35.44 -16.65
CA SER A 12 42.20 -34.11 -17.31
C SER A 12 40.82 -33.64 -17.78
N LYS A 13 39.72 -34.27 -17.33
CA LYS A 13 38.35 -33.84 -17.72
C LYS A 13 37.49 -33.25 -16.60
N THR A 14 37.95 -33.25 -15.35
CA THR A 14 37.12 -32.89 -14.19
C THR A 14 37.14 -31.39 -13.83
N VAL A 15 38.13 -30.64 -14.30
CA VAL A 15 38.32 -29.22 -13.90
C VAL A 15 37.34 -28.28 -14.62
N GLY A 16 36.93 -28.59 -15.85
CA GLY A 16 36.03 -27.74 -16.64
C GLY A 16 34.59 -27.71 -16.11
N VAL A 17 34.09 -28.83 -15.58
CA VAL A 17 32.70 -28.95 -15.09
C VAL A 17 32.49 -28.19 -13.77
N VAL A 18 33.52 -28.18 -12.91
CA VAL A 18 33.46 -27.47 -11.62
C VAL A 18 33.53 -25.95 -11.81
N GLY A 19 34.26 -25.46 -12.82
CA GLY A 19 34.29 -24.03 -13.12
C GLY A 19 32.94 -23.48 -13.62
N ALA A 20 32.22 -24.26 -14.42
CA ALA A 20 30.92 -23.85 -14.95
C ALA A 20 29.83 -23.77 -13.87
N THR A 21 29.83 -24.68 -12.90
CA THR A 21 28.83 -24.66 -11.82
C THR A 21 29.04 -23.48 -10.87
N VAL A 22 30.29 -23.11 -10.57
CA VAL A 22 30.59 -21.94 -9.74
C VAL A 22 30.18 -20.63 -10.42
N ALA A 23 30.39 -20.52 -11.74
CA ALA A 23 29.99 -19.33 -12.50
C ALA A 23 28.46 -19.14 -12.54
N ILE A 24 27.71 -20.23 -12.70
CA ILE A 24 26.23 -20.20 -12.69
C ILE A 24 25.70 -19.81 -11.30
N LEU A 25 26.29 -20.35 -10.23
CA LEU A 25 25.89 -20.00 -8.85
C LEU A 25 26.23 -18.55 -8.49
N ALA A 26 27.39 -18.03 -8.94
CA ALA A 26 27.77 -16.65 -8.70
C ALA A 26 26.88 -15.66 -9.46
N THR A 27 26.54 -15.97 -10.71
CA THR A 27 25.65 -15.11 -11.52
C THR A 27 24.21 -15.17 -11.06
N SER A 28 23.70 -16.33 -10.65
CA SER A 28 22.35 -16.43 -10.08
C SER A 28 22.26 -15.72 -8.73
N TYR A 29 23.27 -15.83 -7.86
CA TYR A 29 23.34 -15.10 -6.59
C TYR A 29 23.42 -13.58 -6.81
N TYR A 30 24.23 -13.12 -7.76
CA TYR A 30 24.35 -11.69 -8.07
C TYR A 30 23.05 -11.11 -8.66
N LEU A 31 22.37 -11.86 -9.54
CA LEU A 31 21.05 -11.48 -10.07
C LEU A 31 19.99 -11.48 -8.97
N TYR A 32 20.01 -12.48 -8.08
CA TYR A 32 19.09 -12.54 -6.94
C TYR A 32 19.30 -11.36 -6.01
N GLN A 33 20.55 -11.06 -5.61
CA GLN A 33 20.89 -9.91 -4.78
C GLN A 33 20.51 -8.58 -5.44
N LYS A 34 20.66 -8.44 -6.76
CA LYS A 34 20.26 -7.21 -7.46
C LYS A 34 18.74 -7.05 -7.54
N LEU A 35 17.99 -8.15 -7.62
CA LEU A 35 16.52 -8.14 -7.61
C LEU A 35 15.96 -7.92 -6.19
N THR A 36 16.58 -8.48 -5.16
CA THR A 36 16.17 -8.28 -3.76
C THR A 36 16.69 -6.97 -3.16
N SER A 37 17.85 -6.46 -3.59
CA SER A 37 18.39 -5.16 -3.15
C SER A 37 17.58 -3.96 -3.64
N VAL A 38 16.78 -4.10 -4.71
CA VAL A 38 15.81 -3.06 -5.10
C VAL A 38 14.59 -3.06 -4.14
N ASN A 39 14.38 -4.14 -3.39
CA ASN A 39 13.33 -4.26 -2.38
C ASN A 39 13.83 -3.98 -0.94
N ASP A 40 15.12 -4.12 -0.65
CA ASP A 40 15.68 -3.94 0.69
C ASP A 40 16.42 -2.60 0.83
N THR A 41 15.67 -1.51 0.85
CA THR A 41 16.04 -0.36 1.71
C THR A 41 15.19 -0.44 2.95
N ASN A 42 15.59 -1.26 3.93
CA ASN A 42 15.36 -1.04 5.36
C ASN A 42 16.23 -2.01 6.16
N ASP A 43 17.29 -1.46 6.76
CA ASP A 43 18.25 -2.16 7.60
C ASP A 43 17.64 -2.73 8.90
N ALA A 44 18.01 -3.99 9.19
CA ALA A 44 18.35 -4.61 10.47
C ALA A 44 17.38 -4.58 11.69
N LEU A 45 16.84 -5.76 12.08
CA LEU A 45 17.33 -6.60 13.19
C LEU A 45 16.49 -7.90 13.34
N PRO A 46 17.03 -9.02 13.89
CA PRO A 46 16.36 -10.31 13.92
C PRO A 46 15.59 -10.56 15.22
N ARG A 47 14.42 -11.19 15.13
CA ARG A 47 13.85 -12.01 16.20
C ARG A 47 12.85 -13.00 15.65
N GLU A 48 13.20 -14.29 15.74
CA GLU A 48 12.25 -15.39 15.67
C GLU A 48 11.13 -15.16 16.69
N SER A 49 9.88 -15.21 16.24
CA SER A 49 8.74 -15.64 17.02
C SER A 49 7.63 -16.04 16.06
N ASP A 50 7.38 -17.34 16.02
CA ASP A 50 6.20 -17.94 15.43
C ASP A 50 4.93 -17.27 15.98
N SER A 51 4.17 -16.62 15.10
CA SER A 51 2.70 -16.58 15.16
C SER A 51 2.15 -15.94 13.89
N SER A 52 1.49 -16.76 13.08
CA SER A 52 0.43 -16.38 12.12
C SER A 52 0.62 -15.03 11.39
N ALA A 53 1.68 -14.89 10.60
CA ALA A 53 1.70 -13.88 9.57
C ALA A 53 0.76 -14.35 8.44
N LYS A 54 -0.54 -14.04 8.55
CA LYS A 54 -1.32 -13.76 7.34
C LYS A 54 -0.50 -12.74 6.59
N ASP A 55 -0.10 -13.05 5.36
CA ASP A 55 0.52 -12.09 4.45
C ASP A 55 -0.32 -10.81 4.46
N LYS A 56 0.12 -9.83 5.24
CA LYS A 56 -0.38 -8.47 5.14
C LYS A 56 0.28 -7.94 3.88
N THR A 57 -0.33 -8.24 2.73
CA THR A 57 -0.12 -7.45 1.52
C THR A 57 -0.09 -6.00 1.96
N THR A 58 1.01 -5.30 1.69
CA THR A 58 1.27 -3.98 2.28
C THR A 58 0.21 -3.02 1.76
N ARG A 59 -0.86 -2.83 2.54
CA ARG A 59 -2.00 -1.99 2.16
C ARG A 59 -1.49 -0.58 1.87
N LYS A 60 -1.93 -0.01 0.75
CA LYS A 60 -1.54 1.34 0.34
C LYS A 60 -2.09 2.37 1.31
N SER A 61 -1.40 3.50 1.48
CA SER A 61 -1.89 4.61 2.30
C SER A 61 -3.07 5.30 1.63
N LYS A 62 -4.14 5.53 2.39
CA LYS A 62 -5.43 6.02 1.85
C LYS A 62 -5.86 7.32 2.51
N CYS A 63 -6.39 8.23 1.71
CA CYS A 63 -7.12 9.41 2.15
C CYS A 63 -8.57 9.24 1.70
N ILE A 64 -9.48 9.03 2.64
CA ILE A 64 -10.89 8.76 2.35
C ILE A 64 -11.70 10.01 2.70
N ILE A 65 -12.39 10.56 1.71
CA ILE A 65 -13.29 11.68 1.91
C ILE A 65 -14.66 11.12 2.30
N MET A 66 -15.05 11.36 3.55
CA MET A 66 -16.23 10.81 4.19
C MET A 66 -17.50 11.58 3.84
N SER A 67 -17.91 11.48 2.57
CA SER A 67 -19.20 11.98 2.10
C SER A 67 -20.37 11.09 2.57
N LYS A 68 -21.62 11.47 2.27
CA LYS A 68 -22.81 10.75 2.76
C LYS A 68 -22.86 9.30 2.26
N SER A 69 -22.57 9.07 0.99
CA SER A 69 -22.53 7.71 0.41
C SER A 69 -21.41 6.87 1.03
N VAL A 70 -20.20 7.44 1.17
CA VAL A 70 -19.04 6.73 1.73
C VAL A 70 -19.27 6.32 3.20
N GLN A 71 -19.94 7.17 3.99
CA GLN A 71 -20.31 6.83 5.37
C GLN A 71 -21.42 5.77 5.48
N GLY A 72 -22.20 5.56 4.42
CA GLY A 72 -23.26 4.55 4.33
C GLY A 72 -22.75 3.17 3.91
N LEU A 73 -21.50 3.06 3.47
CA LEU A 73 -20.91 1.78 3.05
C LEU A 73 -20.84 0.78 4.20
N SER A 74 -21.16 -0.48 3.89
CA SER A 74 -21.13 -1.61 4.81
C SER A 74 -19.71 -2.16 5.01
N ILE A 75 -18.80 -1.30 5.48
CA ILE A 75 -17.38 -1.63 5.72
C ILE A 75 -17.15 -1.83 7.21
N ASP A 76 -16.44 -2.90 7.58
CA ASP A 76 -15.93 -3.06 8.94
C ASP A 76 -14.68 -2.19 9.14
N TRP A 77 -14.93 -0.94 9.56
CA TRP A 77 -13.87 0.04 9.80
C TRP A 77 -12.86 -0.38 10.86
N SER A 78 -13.22 -1.31 11.76
CA SER A 78 -12.33 -1.77 12.83
C SER A 78 -11.06 -2.45 12.30
N GLU A 79 -11.13 -3.09 11.14
CA GLU A 79 -10.00 -3.76 10.50
C GLU A 79 -8.99 -2.77 9.90
N TYR A 80 -9.43 -1.57 9.54
CA TYR A 80 -8.62 -0.55 8.84
C TYR A 80 -8.04 0.50 9.78
N VAL A 81 -8.38 0.45 11.07
CA VAL A 81 -7.95 1.46 12.00
C VAL A 81 -6.44 1.43 12.25
N ALA A 82 -5.82 0.26 12.17
CA ALA A 82 -4.37 0.12 12.29
C ALA A 82 -3.62 0.61 11.04
N ASP A 83 -4.29 0.67 9.89
CA ASP A 83 -3.66 0.97 8.60
C ASP A 83 -3.36 2.47 8.44
N GLU A 84 -2.56 2.83 7.41
CA GLU A 84 -2.23 4.22 7.10
C GLU A 84 -3.36 4.93 6.36
N VAL A 85 -4.53 4.99 7.00
CA VAL A 85 -5.75 5.61 6.49
C VAL A 85 -6.00 6.93 7.22
N VAL A 86 -6.45 7.95 6.49
CA VAL A 86 -6.95 9.21 7.05
C VAL A 86 -8.35 9.46 6.52
N LEU A 87 -9.26 9.82 7.42
CA LEU A 87 -10.65 10.12 7.15
C LEU A 87 -10.85 11.63 7.19
N LEU A 88 -11.20 12.23 6.06
CA LEU A 88 -11.54 13.65 5.97
C LEU A 88 -13.06 13.80 5.94
N VAL A 89 -13.63 14.45 6.95
CA VAL A 89 -15.08 14.63 7.09
C VAL A 89 -15.44 16.06 6.68
N PRO A 90 -16.06 16.28 5.50
CA PRO A 90 -16.50 17.60 5.06
C PRO A 90 -17.78 18.03 5.78
N THR A 91 -17.64 18.72 6.91
CA THR A 91 -18.77 19.14 7.76
C THR A 91 -19.71 20.11 7.06
N SER A 92 -19.25 20.81 6.01
CA SER A 92 -20.07 21.69 5.18
C SER A 92 -21.10 20.97 4.30
N HIS A 93 -20.89 19.69 3.99
CA HIS A 93 -21.76 18.90 3.11
C HIS A 93 -22.48 17.76 3.85
N THR A 94 -21.96 17.34 5.00
CA THR A 94 -22.62 16.36 5.88
C THR A 94 -23.48 17.10 6.91
N ASN A 95 -24.74 17.37 6.55
CA ASN A 95 -25.74 17.95 7.48
C ASN A 95 -25.99 17.07 8.71
N GLU A 96 -25.67 15.78 8.61
CA GLU A 96 -25.75 14.82 9.71
C GLU A 96 -24.37 14.64 10.36
N SER A 97 -24.37 14.51 11.69
CA SER A 97 -23.17 14.16 12.46
C SER A 97 -22.52 12.90 11.88
N PHE A 98 -21.20 12.95 11.67
CA PHE A 98 -20.37 11.81 11.25
C PHE A 98 -20.82 10.50 11.89
N ASN A 99 -20.97 9.45 11.07
CA ASN A 99 -21.49 8.15 11.49
C ASN A 99 -20.81 7.67 12.78
N ARG A 100 -21.62 7.49 13.84
CA ARG A 100 -21.14 7.12 15.19
C ARG A 100 -20.41 5.80 15.20
N VAL A 101 -20.83 4.82 14.40
CA VAL A 101 -20.18 3.50 14.33
C VAL A 101 -18.74 3.63 13.84
N ILE A 102 -18.53 4.44 12.79
CA ILE A 102 -17.20 4.73 12.25
C ILE A 102 -16.37 5.50 13.27
N LYS A 103 -16.97 6.53 13.90
CA LYS A 103 -16.31 7.32 14.93
C LYS A 103 -15.84 6.45 16.10
N ASP A 104 -16.72 5.61 16.63
CA ASP A 104 -16.44 4.76 17.78
C ASP A 104 -15.37 3.72 17.46
N ALA A 105 -15.32 3.19 16.23
CA ALA A 105 -14.24 2.28 15.80
C ALA A 105 -12.85 2.93 15.89
N PHE A 106 -12.72 4.20 15.46
CA PHE A 106 -11.45 4.94 15.52
C PHE A 106 -11.12 5.45 16.93
N TYR A 107 -12.12 5.83 17.72
CA TYR A 107 -11.93 6.30 19.10
C TYR A 107 -11.56 5.16 20.05
N ASN A 108 -12.29 4.03 19.99
CA ASN A 108 -12.05 2.88 20.88
C ASN A 108 -10.68 2.23 20.69
N SER A 109 -10.04 2.45 19.54
CA SER A 109 -8.71 1.96 19.20
C SER A 109 -7.60 3.00 19.41
N GLY A 110 -7.91 4.20 19.92
CA GLY A 110 -6.94 5.28 20.15
C GLY A 110 -6.41 5.96 18.87
N ASN A 111 -7.11 5.78 17.75
CA ASN A 111 -6.72 6.31 16.43
C ASN A 111 -7.63 7.47 15.98
N GLU A 112 -8.26 8.16 16.95
CA GLU A 112 -9.09 9.34 16.72
C GLU A 112 -8.42 10.43 15.89
N HIS A 113 -7.08 10.57 15.99
CA HIS A 113 -6.27 11.53 15.23
C HIS A 113 -6.30 11.28 13.71
N LYS A 114 -6.74 10.11 13.25
CA LYS A 114 -6.92 9.79 11.83
C LYS A 114 -8.21 10.37 11.25
N VAL A 115 -9.13 10.86 12.10
CA VAL A 115 -10.37 11.51 11.69
C VAL A 115 -10.17 13.03 11.76
N ILE A 116 -10.21 13.69 10.61
CA ILE A 116 -10.04 15.14 10.49
C ILE A 116 -11.35 15.74 10.00
N TYR A 117 -11.93 16.63 10.79
CA TYR A 117 -13.10 17.41 10.40
C TYR A 117 -12.64 18.63 9.58
N CYS A 118 -13.28 18.85 8.44
CA CYS A 118 -12.98 19.93 7.52
C CYS A 118 -14.22 20.82 7.33
N ASP A 119 -14.12 22.07 7.78
CA ASP A 119 -15.21 23.06 7.70
C ASP A 119 -15.42 23.63 6.30
N SER A 120 -14.44 23.49 5.41
CA SER A 120 -14.48 23.96 4.03
C SER A 120 -13.84 22.96 3.08
N MET A 121 -14.30 22.97 1.82
CA MET A 121 -13.71 22.16 0.75
C MET A 121 -12.26 22.59 0.46
N ASP A 122 -11.94 23.88 0.55
CA ASP A 122 -10.58 24.38 0.39
C ASP A 122 -9.64 23.84 1.49
N GLY A 123 -10.13 23.79 2.73
CA GLY A 123 -9.43 23.17 3.85
C GLY A 123 -9.22 21.67 3.63
N LEU A 124 -10.26 20.97 3.17
CA LEU A 124 -10.20 19.55 2.86
C LEU A 124 -9.13 19.25 1.79
N TRP A 125 -9.15 19.97 0.67
CA TRP A 125 -8.15 19.76 -0.39
C TRP A 125 -6.75 20.16 0.07
N SER A 126 -6.61 21.15 0.94
CA SER A 126 -5.33 21.49 1.57
C SER A 126 -4.81 20.34 2.46
N CYS A 127 -5.69 19.65 3.19
CA CYS A 127 -5.33 18.43 3.92
C CYS A 127 -4.87 17.33 2.96
N VAL A 128 -5.60 17.06 1.88
CA VAL A 128 -5.22 16.05 0.87
C VAL A 128 -3.81 16.35 0.32
N ARG A 129 -3.54 17.60 -0.07
CA ARG A 129 -2.23 18.03 -0.58
C ARG A 129 -1.10 17.86 0.44
N ARG A 130 -1.40 18.05 1.73
CA ARG A 130 -0.40 17.96 2.79
C ARG A 130 -0.12 16.53 3.23
N LEU A 131 -1.16 15.69 3.27
CA LEU A 131 -1.09 14.29 3.68
C LEU A 131 -0.40 13.40 2.64
N ARG A 132 -0.53 13.73 1.35
CA ARG A 132 0.15 13.05 0.22
C ARG A 132 0.02 11.52 0.27
N LYS A 133 -1.17 11.03 0.59
CA LYS A 133 -1.47 9.60 0.61
C LYS A 133 -1.44 9.03 -0.80
N PHE A 134 -1.24 7.72 -0.90
CA PHE A 134 -1.14 7.04 -2.20
C PHE A 134 -2.48 7.09 -2.95
N GLN A 135 -3.58 6.79 -2.25
CA GLN A 135 -4.94 6.83 -2.79
C GLN A 135 -5.73 7.99 -2.17
N CYS A 136 -6.53 8.68 -2.98
CA CYS A 136 -7.62 9.54 -2.53
C CYS A 136 -8.93 8.96 -3.05
N ILE A 137 -9.85 8.63 -2.13
CA ILE A 137 -11.12 7.99 -2.44
C ILE A 137 -12.24 8.96 -2.10
N LEU A 138 -13.13 9.21 -3.05
CA LEU A 138 -14.30 10.06 -2.87
C LEU A 138 -15.45 9.61 -3.77
N ASN A 139 -16.64 10.11 -3.47
CA ASN A 139 -17.76 10.15 -4.41
C ASN A 139 -18.10 11.62 -4.69
N SER A 140 -17.79 12.10 -5.90
CA SER A 140 -18.06 13.48 -6.30
C SER A 140 -19.55 13.80 -6.38
N LYS A 141 -20.43 12.81 -6.61
CA LYS A 141 -21.88 13.07 -6.71
C LYS A 141 -22.48 13.64 -5.44
N ASP A 142 -21.90 13.32 -4.28
CA ASP A 142 -22.35 13.85 -2.99
C ASP A 142 -22.05 15.35 -2.80
N PHE A 143 -21.14 15.91 -3.60
CA PHE A 143 -20.72 17.31 -3.54
C PHE A 143 -21.23 18.14 -4.71
N ALA A 144 -21.62 17.48 -5.80
CA ALA A 144 -22.15 18.15 -6.97
C ALA A 144 -23.55 18.68 -6.66
N GLY A 145 -23.68 20.00 -6.51
CA GLY A 145 -24.95 20.63 -6.83
C GLY A 145 -25.26 20.46 -8.33
N ASP A 146 -26.51 20.64 -8.74
CA ASP A 146 -27.06 20.50 -10.11
C ASP A 146 -26.27 21.22 -11.26
N GLY A 147 -25.14 21.86 -10.98
CA GLY A 147 -24.34 22.69 -11.88
C GLY A 147 -22.99 22.14 -12.32
N GLY A 148 -22.70 20.84 -12.19
CA GLY A 148 -21.60 20.18 -12.92
C GLY A 148 -20.18 20.74 -12.72
N ALA A 149 -19.90 21.40 -11.59
CA ALA A 149 -18.56 21.90 -11.29
C ALA A 149 -17.63 20.74 -10.89
N THR A 150 -16.39 20.76 -11.39
CA THR A 150 -15.34 19.81 -11.01
C THR A 150 -14.99 19.97 -9.54
N ILE A 151 -15.39 19.00 -8.72
CA ILE A 151 -15.17 19.00 -7.26
C ILE A 151 -13.72 18.73 -6.89
N VAL A 152 -13.03 17.95 -7.71
CA VAL A 152 -11.61 17.63 -7.54
C VAL A 152 -10.77 18.71 -8.23
N PRO A 153 -9.93 19.45 -7.49
CA PRO A 153 -9.00 20.41 -8.08
C PRO A 153 -8.01 19.71 -9.02
N GLU A 154 -7.73 20.32 -10.16
CA GLU A 154 -6.81 19.78 -11.18
C GLU A 154 -5.40 19.48 -10.62
N ASP A 155 -4.98 20.19 -9.57
CA ASP A 155 -3.66 20.08 -8.99
C ASP A 155 -3.50 18.86 -8.04
N VAL A 156 -4.59 18.18 -7.66
CA VAL A 156 -4.56 17.05 -6.70
C VAL A 156 -3.68 15.91 -7.19
N GLN A 157 -3.67 15.64 -8.50
CA GLN A 157 -2.86 14.57 -9.11
C GLN A 157 -1.35 14.77 -8.91
N ARG A 158 -0.90 15.98 -8.58
CA ARG A 158 0.51 16.24 -8.25
C ARG A 158 0.90 15.74 -6.86
N PHE A 159 -0.08 15.51 -6.00
CA PHE A 159 0.11 15.18 -4.59
C PHE A 159 -0.37 13.77 -4.24
N VAL A 160 -1.30 13.23 -5.01
CA VAL A 160 -1.89 11.89 -4.84
C VAL A 160 -1.64 11.07 -6.10
N ARG A 161 -1.20 9.82 -5.94
CA ARG A 161 -0.89 8.94 -7.09
C ARG A 161 -2.14 8.38 -7.76
N PHE A 162 -3.16 8.05 -6.98
CA PHE A 162 -4.42 7.49 -7.49
C PHE A 162 -5.60 8.21 -6.87
N VAL A 163 -6.44 8.80 -7.72
CA VAL A 163 -7.72 9.37 -7.31
C VAL A 163 -8.80 8.42 -7.79
N ILE A 164 -9.62 7.94 -6.87
CA ILE A 164 -10.77 7.08 -7.13
C ILE A 164 -12.00 7.93 -6.85
N ASP A 165 -12.69 8.30 -7.93
CA ASP A 165 -13.98 8.97 -7.90
C ASP A 165 -15.00 8.04 -8.54
N SER A 166 -15.83 7.41 -7.71
CA SER A 166 -16.82 6.43 -8.14
C SER A 166 -18.12 6.60 -7.37
N ASP A 167 -19.22 6.35 -8.05
CA ASP A 167 -20.56 6.26 -7.45
C ASP A 167 -21.00 4.80 -7.20
N GLU A 168 -20.22 3.84 -7.70
CA GLU A 168 -20.49 2.42 -7.49
C GLU A 168 -19.93 1.99 -6.13
N GLU A 169 -20.82 1.55 -5.24
CA GLU A 169 -20.47 1.08 -3.90
C GLU A 169 -19.42 -0.05 -3.95
N ASP A 170 -19.57 -1.00 -4.87
CA ASP A 170 -18.66 -2.14 -5.03
C ASP A 170 -17.23 -1.68 -5.32
N VAL A 171 -17.05 -0.65 -6.15
CA VAL A 171 -15.72 -0.11 -6.50
C VAL A 171 -15.10 0.61 -5.31
N LEU A 172 -15.91 1.36 -4.55
CA LEU A 172 -15.46 2.05 -3.34
C LEU A 172 -15.04 1.04 -2.26
N VAL A 173 -15.85 0.00 -2.04
CA VAL A 173 -15.57 -1.07 -1.08
C VAL A 173 -14.32 -1.86 -1.49
N ASP A 174 -14.22 -2.29 -2.75
CA ASP A 174 -13.04 -3.02 -3.25
C ASP A 174 -11.75 -2.20 -3.04
N THR A 175 -11.80 -0.92 -3.38
CA THR A 175 -10.63 -0.03 -3.23
C THR A 175 -10.24 0.14 -1.76
N ILE A 176 -11.21 0.37 -0.85
CA ILE A 176 -10.93 0.59 0.58
C ILE A 176 -10.39 -0.68 1.23
N CYS A 177 -10.97 -1.83 0.90
CA CYS A 177 -10.66 -3.12 1.49
C CYS A 177 -9.33 -3.73 1.01
N SER A 178 -8.83 -3.30 -0.14
CA SER A 178 -7.53 -3.73 -0.73
C SER A 178 -6.30 -3.27 0.06
#